data_AF-A0A254UT18-F1
#
_entry.id   AF-A0A254UT18-F1
#
_cell.length_a   1.000
_cell.length_b   1.000
_cell.length_c   1.000
_cell.angle_alpha   90.00
_cell.angle_beta   90.00
_cell.angle_gamma   90.00
#
_symmetry.space_group_name_H-M   'P 1'
#
loop_
_entity.id
_entity.type
_entity.pdbx_description
1 polymer ?
#
loop_
_entity_poly.entity_id
_entity_poly.type
_entity_poly.pdbx_seq_one_letter_code
_entity_poly.pdbx_strand_id
1 'polypeptide(L)'
;MSDEYDSRRRLAHIEQLAERRHVAVMKASDFKNGIATTLFALRRDLAAIEGESRSPRGRVESEARAKEVRKEIAELEAERPAAEDAYKTAQAEWNAAQSLADACRKFAEEKKLPLPLKFDSGAQIDNGLPVVNVRGGK
;
A
#
# COMPACT_ATOMS: atom_id res chain seq x y z
N MET A 1 -10.12 -6.04 -39.15
CA MET A 1 -8.99 -5.54 -38.33
C MET A 1 -9.42 -4.88 -37.01
N SER A 2 -10.67 -5.01 -36.54
CA SER A 2 -11.12 -4.36 -35.28
C SER A 2 -10.85 -5.17 -34.00
N ASP A 3 -10.90 -6.50 -34.07
CA ASP A 3 -10.96 -7.34 -32.87
C ASP A 3 -9.57 -7.59 -32.24
N GLU A 4 -8.50 -7.56 -33.05
CA GLU A 4 -7.11 -7.64 -32.58
C GLU A 4 -6.66 -6.41 -31.79
N TYR A 5 -7.20 -5.23 -32.09
CA TYR A 5 -6.88 -4.00 -31.37
C TYR A 5 -7.53 -3.94 -29.98
N ASP A 6 -8.58 -4.72 -29.78
CA ASP A 6 -9.35 -4.78 -28.53
C ASP A 6 -8.69 -5.74 -27.52
N SER A 7 -8.25 -6.92 -27.94
CA SER A 7 -7.63 -7.92 -27.06
C SER A 7 -6.32 -7.44 -26.41
N ARG A 8 -5.43 -6.82 -27.19
CA ARG A 8 -4.17 -6.24 -26.67
C ARG A 8 -4.43 -5.12 -25.65
N ARG A 9 -5.40 -4.24 -25.91
CA ARG A 9 -5.75 -3.13 -25.00
C ARG A 9 -6.38 -3.64 -23.71
N ARG A 10 -7.22 -4.68 -23.79
CA ARG A 10 -7.82 -5.33 -22.62
C ARG A 10 -6.75 -5.97 -21.72
N LEU A 11 -5.80 -6.69 -22.28
CA LEU A 11 -4.69 -7.28 -21.50
C LEU A 11 -3.85 -6.18 -20.83
N ALA A 12 -3.48 -5.12 -21.56
CA ALA A 12 -2.77 -3.99 -20.98
C ALA A 12 -3.55 -3.32 -19.83
N HIS A 13 -4.87 -3.21 -19.95
CA HIS A 13 -5.71 -2.65 -18.89
C HIS A 13 -5.74 -3.53 -17.63
N ILE A 14 -5.81 -4.86 -17.80
CA ILE A 14 -5.78 -5.81 -16.68
C ILE A 14 -4.42 -5.77 -15.96
N GLU A 15 -3.32 -5.69 -16.71
CA GLU A 15 -1.97 -5.53 -16.14
C GLU A 15 -1.85 -4.20 -15.36
N GLN A 16 -2.37 -3.10 -15.90
CA GLN A 16 -2.42 -1.82 -15.19
C GLN A 16 -3.29 -1.87 -13.92
N LEU A 17 -4.38 -2.63 -13.94
CA LEU A 17 -5.22 -2.84 -12.75
C LEU A 17 -4.45 -3.56 -11.65
N ALA A 18 -3.70 -4.62 -12.00
CA ALA A 18 -2.85 -5.34 -11.04
C ALA A 18 -1.80 -4.39 -10.43
N GLU A 19 -1.12 -3.58 -11.23
CA GLU A 19 -0.15 -2.59 -10.73
C GLU A 19 -0.79 -1.57 -9.78
N ARG A 20 -1.96 -1.04 -10.12
CA ARG A 20 -2.68 -0.10 -9.24
C ARG A 20 -3.09 -0.75 -7.91
N ARG A 21 -3.47 -2.02 -7.93
CA ARG A 21 -3.78 -2.77 -6.70
C ARG A 21 -2.51 -3.03 -5.87
N HIS A 22 -1.37 -3.27 -6.51
CA HIS A 22 -0.09 -3.36 -5.82
C HIS A 22 0.24 -2.06 -5.06
N VAL A 23 0.02 -0.89 -5.66
CA VAL A 23 0.18 0.41 -4.98
C VAL A 23 -0.74 0.52 -3.75
N ALA A 24 -1.97 0.00 -3.82
CA ALA A 24 -2.88 -0.02 -2.68
C ALA A 24 -2.36 -0.93 -1.54
N VAL A 25 -1.78 -2.09 -1.88
CA VAL A 25 -1.10 -2.96 -0.91
C VAL A 25 0.04 -2.23 -0.21
N MET A 26 0.89 -1.56 -0.97
CA MET A 26 2.02 -0.80 -0.40
C MET A 26 1.54 0.26 0.58
N LYS A 27 0.53 1.05 0.21
CA LYS A 27 -0.05 2.06 1.10
C LYS A 27 -0.66 1.47 2.38
N ALA A 28 -1.39 0.36 2.26
CA ALA A 28 -1.98 -0.31 3.42
C ALA A 28 -0.91 -0.93 4.34
N SER A 29 0.15 -1.49 3.75
CA SER A 29 1.33 -1.99 4.46
C SER A 29 2.04 -0.88 5.22
N ASP A 30 2.31 0.26 4.57
CA ASP A 30 2.96 1.41 5.19
C ASP A 30 2.15 1.95 6.37
N PHE A 31 0.82 2.07 6.21
CA PHE A 31 -0.06 2.51 7.28
C PHE A 31 -0.05 1.54 8.48
N LYS A 32 -0.22 0.24 8.23
CA LYS A 32 -0.15 -0.82 9.26
C LYS A 32 1.19 -0.79 10.01
N ASN A 33 2.30 -0.70 9.28
CA ASN A 33 3.64 -0.65 9.86
C ASN A 33 3.85 0.63 10.66
N GLY A 34 3.34 1.77 10.18
CA GLY A 34 3.34 3.04 10.89
C GLY A 34 2.68 2.95 12.26
N ILE A 35 1.49 2.34 12.34
CA ILE A 35 0.81 2.08 13.62
C ILE A 35 1.69 1.25 14.55
N ALA A 36 2.28 0.16 14.06
CA ALA A 36 3.14 -0.70 14.87
C ALA A 36 4.39 0.02 15.40
N THR A 37 5.04 0.82 14.57
CA THR A 37 6.21 1.63 14.96
C THR A 37 5.84 2.67 16.00
N THR A 38 4.74 3.39 15.82
CA THR A 38 4.27 4.41 16.78
C THR A 38 3.89 3.77 18.12
N LEU A 39 3.18 2.65 18.11
CA LEU A 39 2.84 1.90 19.33
C LEU A 39 4.09 1.46 20.10
N PHE A 40 5.12 0.99 19.40
CA PHE A 40 6.38 0.62 20.04
C PHE A 40 7.07 1.83 20.70
N ALA A 41 7.12 2.97 20.01
CA ALA A 41 7.69 4.20 20.54
C ALA A 41 6.92 4.70 21.77
N LEU A 42 5.59 4.78 21.70
CA LEU A 42 4.75 5.23 22.82
C LEU A 42 4.86 4.30 24.04
N ARG A 43 4.94 2.99 23.84
CA ARG A 43 5.17 2.03 24.93
C ARG A 43 6.52 2.23 25.60
N ARG A 44 7.56 2.51 24.81
CA ARG A 44 8.89 2.83 25.34
C ARG A 44 8.86 4.12 26.16
N ASP A 45 8.18 5.13 25.65
CA ASP A 45 8.03 6.42 26.33
C ASP A 45 7.22 6.28 27.63
N LEU A 46 6.15 5.50 27.62
CA LEU A 46 5.37 5.21 28.83
C LEU A 46 6.23 4.52 29.89
N ALA A 47 6.99 3.49 29.51
CA ALA A 47 7.89 2.79 30.41
C ALA A 47 8.97 3.73 31.00
N ALA A 48 9.47 4.67 30.21
CA ALA A 48 10.42 5.67 30.67
C ALA A 48 9.79 6.66 31.68
N ILE A 49 8.54 7.08 31.44
CA ILE A 49 7.81 7.98 32.36
C ILE A 49 7.52 7.27 33.69
N GLU A 50 7.08 6.01 33.64
CA GLU A 50 6.71 5.22 34.82
C GLU A 50 7.92 4.72 35.63
N GLY A 51 9.06 4.48 34.96
CA GLY A 51 10.28 3.98 35.59
C GLY A 51 11.15 5.03 36.29
N GLU A 52 10.84 6.33 36.14
CA GLU A 52 11.69 7.40 36.66
C GLU A 52 11.25 7.84 38.07
N SER A 53 12.19 7.83 39.03
CA SER A 53 11.93 8.31 40.38
C SER A 53 11.94 9.84 40.41
N ARG A 54 10.76 10.44 40.62
CA ARG A 54 10.55 11.91 40.56
C ARG A 54 10.12 12.51 41.90
N SER A 55 10.48 13.80 42.06
CA SER A 55 10.00 14.65 43.16
C SER A 55 8.47 14.82 43.12
N PRO A 56 7.78 15.18 44.23
CA PRO A 56 6.32 15.22 44.30
C PRO A 56 5.64 16.07 43.21
N ARG A 57 6.23 17.22 42.84
CA ARG A 57 5.72 18.08 41.76
C ARG A 57 5.93 17.44 40.37
N GLY A 58 7.08 16.80 40.16
CA GLY A 58 7.38 16.07 38.93
C GLY A 58 6.53 14.80 38.75
N ARG A 59 5.95 14.25 39.83
CA ARG A 59 5.01 13.12 39.77
C ARG A 59 3.68 13.51 39.13
N VAL A 60 3.11 14.65 39.49
CA VAL A 60 1.82 15.12 38.91
C VAL A 60 1.95 15.37 37.41
N GLU A 61 3.04 16.02 36.98
CA GLU A 61 3.32 16.24 35.56
C GLU A 61 3.59 14.93 34.80
N SER A 62 4.29 13.96 35.43
CA SER A 62 4.50 12.63 34.84
C SER A 62 3.21 11.83 34.69
N GLU A 63 2.31 11.91 35.67
CA GLU A 63 1.04 11.19 35.66
C GLU A 63 0.11 11.73 34.57
N ALA A 64 0.05 13.06 34.40
CA ALA A 64 -0.69 13.69 33.31
C ALA A 64 -0.16 13.23 31.95
N ARG A 65 1.17 13.28 31.74
CA ARG A 65 1.79 12.82 30.50
C ARG A 65 1.57 11.33 30.24
N ALA A 66 1.72 10.48 31.27
CA ALA A 66 1.48 9.05 31.17
C ALA A 66 0.02 8.75 30.80
N LYS A 67 -0.94 9.53 31.31
CA LYS A 67 -2.36 9.40 30.94
C LYS A 67 -2.59 9.68 29.46
N GLU A 68 -2.00 10.75 28.92
CA GLU A 68 -2.10 11.07 27.49
C GLU A 68 -1.46 9.98 26.62
N VAL A 69 -0.26 9.52 26.97
CA VAL A 69 0.40 8.42 26.23
C VAL A 69 -0.42 7.13 26.27
N ARG A 70 -1.03 6.79 27.41
CA ARG A 70 -1.93 5.60 27.50
C ARG A 70 -3.17 5.75 26.63
N LYS A 71 -3.72 6.96 26.52
CA LYS A 71 -4.87 7.24 25.66
C LYS A 71 -4.50 7.04 24.18
N GLU A 72 -3.38 7.59 23.74
CA GLU A 72 -2.89 7.45 22.37
C GLU A 72 -2.59 5.98 22.01
N ILE A 73 -1.99 5.22 22.94
CA ILE A 73 -1.80 3.76 22.79
C ILE A 73 -3.14 3.05 22.60
N ALA A 74 -4.16 3.40 23.40
CA ALA A 74 -5.47 2.76 23.33
C ALA A 74 -6.18 3.06 22.00
N GLU A 75 -6.08 4.29 21.49
CA GLU A 75 -6.61 4.69 20.19
C GLU A 75 -5.94 3.89 19.06
N LEU A 76 -4.60 3.83 19.04
CA LEU A 76 -3.86 3.08 18.02
C LEU A 76 -4.07 1.55 18.10
N GLU A 77 -4.22 0.98 19.30
CA GLU A 77 -4.59 -0.44 19.46
C GLU A 77 -6.00 -0.73 18.94
N ALA A 78 -6.93 0.23 19.05
CA ALA A 78 -8.27 0.10 18.49
C ALA A 78 -8.27 0.21 16.95
N GLU A 79 -7.36 1.00 16.37
CA GLU A 79 -7.21 1.14 14.91
C GLU A 79 -6.46 -0.04 14.26
N ARG A 80 -5.59 -0.73 15.01
CA ARG A 80 -4.73 -1.81 14.48
C ARG A 80 -5.50 -2.91 13.74
N PRO A 81 -6.63 -3.44 14.23
CA PRO A 81 -7.40 -4.46 13.50
C PRO A 81 -7.89 -3.96 12.15
N ALA A 82 -8.40 -2.72 12.08
CA ALA A 82 -8.88 -2.13 10.84
C ALA A 82 -7.75 -1.95 9.81
N ALA A 83 -6.56 -1.55 10.27
CA ALA A 83 -5.37 -1.46 9.41
C ALA A 83 -4.91 -2.84 8.89
N GLU A 84 -4.95 -3.86 9.74
CA GLU A 84 -4.65 -5.24 9.35
C GLU A 84 -5.64 -5.77 8.30
N ASP A 85 -6.93 -5.52 8.50
CA ASP A 85 -7.99 -5.95 7.58
C ASP A 85 -7.93 -5.19 6.25
N ALA A 86 -7.59 -3.90 6.28
CA ALA A 86 -7.35 -3.12 5.07
C ALA A 86 -6.17 -3.69 4.26
N TYR A 87 -5.07 -4.03 4.93
CA TYR A 87 -3.93 -4.69 4.29
C TYR A 87 -4.30 -6.05 3.68
N LYS A 88 -4.99 -6.91 4.43
CA LYS A 88 -5.41 -8.23 3.94
C LYS A 88 -6.36 -8.12 2.75
N THR A 89 -7.30 -7.18 2.79
CA THR A 89 -8.22 -6.91 1.69
C THR A 89 -7.46 -6.45 0.45
N ALA A 90 -6.58 -5.46 0.57
CA ALA A 90 -5.77 -4.97 -0.53
C ALA A 90 -4.89 -6.08 -1.13
N GLN A 91 -4.29 -6.92 -0.28
CA GLN A 91 -3.47 -8.05 -0.68
C GLN A 91 -4.28 -9.08 -1.48
N ALA A 92 -5.50 -9.41 -1.03
CA ALA A 92 -6.39 -10.33 -1.71
C ALA A 92 -6.81 -9.79 -3.08
N GLU A 93 -7.16 -8.51 -3.16
CA GLU A 93 -7.52 -7.85 -4.43
C GLU A 93 -6.35 -7.81 -5.42
N TRP A 94 -5.13 -7.52 -4.94
CA TRP A 94 -3.94 -7.56 -5.79
C TRP A 94 -3.66 -8.98 -6.30
N ASN A 95 -3.69 -9.99 -5.42
CA ASN A 95 -3.49 -11.39 -5.82
C ASN A 95 -4.51 -11.83 -6.88
N ALA A 96 -5.78 -11.44 -6.72
CA ALA A 96 -6.83 -11.74 -7.69
C ALA A 96 -6.59 -11.04 -9.04
N ALA A 97 -6.20 -9.75 -9.03
CA ALA A 97 -5.89 -9.00 -10.24
C ALA A 97 -4.65 -9.57 -10.95
N GLN A 98 -3.61 -9.95 -10.21
CA GLN A 98 -2.40 -10.55 -10.74
C GLN A 98 -2.69 -11.92 -11.37
N SER A 99 -3.44 -12.77 -10.67
CA SER A 99 -3.83 -14.08 -11.20
C SER A 99 -4.64 -13.97 -12.49
N LEU A 100 -5.55 -12.99 -12.58
CA LEU A 100 -6.29 -12.71 -13.80
C LEU A 100 -5.37 -12.23 -14.94
N ALA A 101 -4.43 -11.32 -14.64
CA ALA A 101 -3.46 -10.83 -15.62
C ALA A 101 -2.61 -11.97 -16.20
N ASP A 102 -2.10 -12.85 -15.33
CA ASP A 102 -1.29 -14.00 -15.72
C ASP A 102 -2.09 -15.01 -16.55
N ALA A 103 -3.34 -15.29 -16.16
CA ALA A 103 -4.23 -16.17 -16.92
C ALA A 103 -4.53 -15.61 -18.32
N CYS A 104 -4.83 -14.31 -18.42
CA CYS A 104 -5.07 -13.65 -19.70
C CYS A 104 -3.82 -13.61 -20.58
N ARG A 105 -2.64 -13.39 -19.99
CA ARG A 105 -1.36 -13.44 -20.72
C ARG A 105 -1.10 -14.83 -21.26
N LYS A 106 -1.23 -15.87 -20.43
CA LYS A 106 -1.05 -17.27 -20.85
C LYS A 106 -2.01 -17.65 -21.98
N PHE A 107 -3.27 -17.26 -21.87
CA PHE A 107 -4.25 -17.48 -22.94
C PHE A 107 -3.85 -16.77 -24.25
N ALA A 108 -3.38 -15.52 -24.16
CA ALA A 108 -2.92 -14.79 -25.33
C ALA A 108 -1.71 -15.46 -26.00
N GLU A 109 -0.75 -15.95 -25.22
CA GLU A 109 0.39 -16.72 -25.71
C GLU A 109 -0.03 -18.02 -26.41
N GLU A 110 -0.90 -18.82 -25.78
CA GLU A 110 -1.43 -20.07 -26.34
C GLU A 110 -2.19 -19.85 -27.67
N LYS A 111 -2.88 -18.72 -27.79
CA LYS A 111 -3.65 -18.34 -28.98
C LYS A 111 -2.87 -17.48 -29.97
N LYS A 112 -1.57 -17.22 -29.71
CA LYS A 112 -0.71 -16.35 -30.52
C LYS A 112 -1.32 -14.95 -30.75
N LEU A 113 -2.05 -14.45 -29.76
CA LEU A 113 -2.63 -13.12 -29.78
C LEU A 113 -1.55 -12.05 -29.49
N PRO A 114 -1.71 -10.83 -30.01
CA PRO A 114 -0.76 -9.76 -29.78
C PRO A 114 -0.70 -9.38 -28.29
N LEU A 115 0.48 -9.53 -27.70
CA LEU A 115 0.77 -9.09 -26.34
C LEU A 115 1.02 -7.58 -26.29
N PRO A 116 0.71 -6.91 -25.16
CA PRO A 116 1.18 -5.55 -24.94
C PRO A 116 2.70 -5.51 -24.98
N LEU A 117 3.25 -4.43 -25.57
CA LEU A 117 4.66 -4.12 -25.40
C LEU A 117 4.88 -3.91 -23.91
N LYS A 118 5.88 -4.59 -23.33
CA LYS A 118 6.26 -4.38 -21.92
C LYS A 118 6.43 -2.88 -21.72
N PHE A 119 5.61 -2.27 -20.89
CA PHE A 119 5.90 -0.94 -20.38
C PHE A 119 7.16 -1.09 -19.54
N ASP A 120 8.27 -0.47 -19.95
CA ASP A 120 9.42 -0.28 -19.07
C ASP A 120 8.91 0.51 -17.86
N SER A 121 8.79 -0.16 -16.71
CA SER A 121 8.29 0.38 -15.45
C SER A 121 9.26 1.37 -14.79
N GLY A 122 10.10 2.05 -15.57
CA GLY A 122 10.97 3.15 -15.13
C GLY A 122 10.34 4.54 -15.24
N ALA A 123 9.13 4.67 -15.80
CA ALA A 123 8.43 5.95 -15.82
C ALA A 123 7.73 6.19 -14.49
N GLN A 124 8.27 7.14 -13.71
CA GLN A 124 7.62 7.72 -12.54
C GLN A 124 6.13 7.97 -12.84
N ILE A 125 5.26 7.38 -12.04
CA ILE A 125 3.83 7.69 -12.04
C ILE A 125 3.71 9.05 -11.33
N ASP A 126 4.02 10.12 -12.04
CA ASP A 126 3.69 11.46 -11.60
C ASP A 126 2.18 11.67 -11.85
N ASN A 127 1.49 12.15 -10.82
CA ASN A 127 0.05 12.29 -10.82
C ASN A 127 -0.42 13.26 -11.91
N GLY A 128 -0.91 12.72 -13.03
CA GLY A 128 -1.79 13.45 -13.95
C GLY A 128 -1.26 13.58 -15.37
N LEU A 129 -2.02 12.97 -16.30
CA LEU A 129 -1.99 13.07 -17.77
C LEU A 129 -0.98 12.16 -18.50
N PRO A 130 -1.44 11.44 -19.56
CA PRO A 130 -0.55 10.67 -20.42
C PRO A 130 0.25 11.60 -21.33
N VAL A 131 1.56 11.75 -21.08
CA VAL A 131 2.48 12.32 -22.06
C VAL A 131 2.75 11.26 -23.13
N VAL A 132 2.07 11.38 -24.26
CA VAL A 132 2.34 10.58 -25.46
C VAL A 132 3.64 11.10 -26.07
N ASN A 133 4.77 10.46 -25.76
CA ASN A 133 6.02 10.73 -26.48
C ASN A 133 6.02 9.93 -27.78
N VAL A 134 5.39 10.49 -28.82
CA VAL A 134 5.52 10.01 -30.20
C VAL A 134 6.92 10.38 -30.68
N ARG A 135 7.91 9.52 -30.45
CA ARG A 135 9.20 9.66 -31.16
C ARG A 135 9.05 9.06 -32.54
N GLY A 136 8.59 9.91 -33.46
CA GLY A 136 8.54 9.65 -34.89
C GLY A 136 9.94 9.33 -35.41
N GLY A 137 9.99 8.36 -36.32
CA GLY A 137 11.22 7.95 -36.99
C GLY A 137 11.77 9.04 -37.91
N LYS A 138 13.08 8.96 -38.11
CA LYS A 138 13.75 9.00 -39.41
C LYS A 138 14.98 8.11 -39.30
#